data_AF-J9ZAC7-F1
#
_entry.id   AF-J9ZAC7-F1
#
_cell.length_a   1.000
_cell.length_b   1.000
_cell.length_c   1.000
_cell.angle_alpha   90.00
_cell.angle_beta   90.00
_cell.angle_gamma   90.00
#
_symmetry.space_group_name_H-M   'P 1'
#
loop_
_entity.id
_entity.type
_entity.pdbx_description
1 polymer ?
#
loop_
_entity_poly.entity_id
_entity_poly.type
_entity_poly.pdbx_seq_one_letter_code
_entity_poly.pdbx_strand_id
1 'polypeptide(L)'
;MRPKYPEGLEWLPDWRYADQYPDEKTKPYQWAWEFLRRNPEYWDAHKLYVRSQREKLDHEDHFRLSGYCDQFHLRFCYFPDPALNTIPEHFSVGEAWYGHRAPGENAVSIFHLDRTASHLEGSSIVTRPNRILIDLHLDLPIEPQIKDIRSLYKEARKKKKGERMDKIRPDKLGIYLRALDAMSDLNKPSLSEIALAFYPREMEGVGDMRDHPGSQKVHENLKAAQLLRDRDFWKLLALKDPSKEKPRN
;
A
#
# COMPACT_ATOMS: atom_id res chain seq x y z
N MET A 1 -7.50 -5.77 -30.34
CA MET A 1 -7.03 -4.37 -30.24
C MET A 1 -6.42 -4.21 -28.85
N ARG A 2 -5.18 -3.72 -28.71
CA ARG A 2 -4.59 -3.52 -27.36
C ARG A 2 -5.39 -2.45 -26.60
N PRO A 3 -5.56 -2.58 -25.27
CA PRO A 3 -6.09 -1.51 -24.43
C PRO A 3 -5.24 -0.24 -24.63
N LYS A 4 -5.89 0.91 -24.53
CA LYS A 4 -5.21 2.21 -24.61
C LYS A 4 -5.06 2.70 -23.18
N TYR A 5 -3.85 2.92 -22.71
CA TYR A 5 -3.60 3.47 -21.39
C TYR A 5 -3.22 4.96 -21.48
N PRO A 6 -3.38 5.74 -20.39
CA PRO A 6 -2.75 7.05 -20.27
C PRO A 6 -1.24 6.97 -20.53
N GLU A 7 -0.66 8.07 -21.00
CA GLU A 7 0.78 8.16 -21.28
C GLU A 7 1.63 7.75 -20.05
N GLY A 8 2.60 6.86 -20.26
CA GLY A 8 3.47 6.32 -19.21
C GLY A 8 2.95 5.05 -18.51
N LEU A 9 1.80 4.50 -18.95
CA LEU A 9 1.23 3.24 -18.47
C LEU A 9 1.15 2.16 -19.57
N GLU A 10 1.83 2.33 -20.70
CA GLU A 10 1.83 1.40 -21.83
C GLU A 10 2.42 0.03 -21.50
N TRP A 11 3.14 -0.05 -20.38
CA TRP A 11 3.75 -1.26 -19.85
C TRP A 11 2.75 -2.14 -19.07
N LEU A 12 1.53 -1.67 -18.79
CA LEU A 12 0.50 -2.46 -18.10
C LEU A 12 0.08 -3.68 -18.92
N PRO A 13 -0.09 -4.85 -18.29
CA PRO A 13 -0.68 -6.02 -18.94
C PRO A 13 -2.09 -5.74 -19.47
N ASP A 14 -2.48 -6.41 -20.55
CA ASP A 14 -3.86 -6.36 -21.01
C ASP A 14 -4.75 -7.17 -20.06
N TRP A 15 -5.60 -6.45 -19.33
CA TRP A 15 -6.49 -6.95 -18.28
C TRP A 15 -7.42 -8.08 -18.74
N ARG A 16 -7.62 -8.26 -20.05
CA ARG A 16 -8.42 -9.35 -20.61
C ARG A 16 -7.71 -10.70 -20.52
N TYR A 17 -6.39 -10.73 -20.43
CA TYR A 17 -5.58 -11.94 -20.46
C TYR A 17 -4.97 -12.24 -19.08
N ALA A 18 -5.48 -13.27 -18.42
CA ALA A 18 -5.09 -13.61 -17.04
C ALA A 18 -3.63 -14.07 -16.91
N ASP A 19 -3.07 -14.65 -17.97
CA ASP A 19 -1.71 -15.17 -18.07
C ASP A 19 -0.63 -14.06 -18.15
N GLN A 20 -1.03 -12.81 -18.39
CA GLN A 20 -0.10 -11.67 -18.33
C GLN A 20 0.10 -11.13 -16.90
N TYR A 21 -0.56 -11.74 -15.91
CA TYR A 21 -0.49 -11.34 -14.50
C TYR A 21 0.28 -12.38 -13.69
N PRO A 22 0.86 -11.98 -12.54
CA PRO A 22 1.50 -12.94 -11.64
C PRO A 22 0.50 -14.00 -11.15
N ASP A 23 0.98 -15.23 -10.93
CA ASP A 23 0.17 -16.35 -10.45
C ASP A 23 0.21 -16.47 -8.91
N GLU A 24 -0.52 -17.44 -8.36
CA GLU A 24 -0.57 -17.68 -6.90
C GLU A 24 0.79 -18.06 -6.27
N LYS A 25 1.78 -18.46 -7.07
CA LYS A 25 3.13 -18.80 -6.62
C LYS A 25 4.03 -17.56 -6.50
N THR A 26 3.58 -16.44 -7.03
CA THR A 26 4.26 -15.14 -6.95
C THR A 26 4.53 -14.77 -5.51
N LYS A 27 5.75 -14.31 -5.24
CA LYS A 27 6.19 -14.00 -3.88
C LYS A 27 5.43 -12.78 -3.34
N PRO A 28 5.17 -12.72 -2.02
CA PRO A 28 4.39 -11.65 -1.42
C PRO A 28 4.87 -10.22 -1.73
N TYR A 29 6.18 -9.99 -1.82
CA TYR A 29 6.75 -8.67 -2.16
C TYR A 29 6.51 -8.28 -3.62
N GLN A 30 6.47 -9.25 -4.54
CA GLN A 30 6.15 -8.99 -5.94
C GLN A 30 4.69 -8.52 -6.04
N TRP A 31 3.77 -9.15 -5.32
CA TRP A 31 2.40 -8.66 -5.22
C TRP A 31 2.32 -7.25 -4.63
N ALA A 32 3.00 -6.98 -3.51
CA ALA A 32 3.03 -5.64 -2.92
C ALA A 32 3.50 -4.57 -3.93
N TRP A 33 4.56 -4.88 -4.69
CA TRP A 33 5.09 -4.03 -5.74
C TRP A 33 4.07 -3.77 -6.86
N GLU A 34 3.43 -4.82 -7.36
CA GLU A 34 2.42 -4.73 -8.43
C GLU A 34 1.24 -3.81 -8.05
N PHE A 35 0.77 -3.86 -6.80
CA PHE A 35 -0.26 -2.95 -6.33
C PHE A 35 0.29 -1.53 -6.17
N LEU A 36 1.44 -1.36 -5.54
CA LEU A 36 2.04 -0.04 -5.30
C LEU A 36 2.27 0.72 -6.61
N ARG A 37 2.83 0.08 -7.64
CA ARG A 37 3.12 0.72 -8.93
C ARG A 37 1.88 1.07 -9.76
N ARG A 38 0.66 0.72 -9.30
CA ARG A 38 -0.61 1.16 -9.89
C ARG A 38 -1.25 2.32 -9.13
N ASN A 39 -0.65 2.73 -8.01
CA ASN A 39 -1.11 3.86 -7.22
C ASN A 39 -0.71 5.17 -7.95
N PRO A 40 -1.66 6.04 -8.32
CA PRO A 40 -1.35 7.28 -9.03
C PRO A 40 -0.50 8.25 -8.20
N GLU A 41 -0.74 8.31 -6.89
CA GLU A 41 0.04 9.16 -6.00
C GLU A 41 1.49 8.66 -5.85
N TYR A 42 1.72 7.34 -5.93
CA TYR A 42 3.08 6.77 -5.99
C TYR A 42 3.79 7.19 -7.28
N TRP A 43 3.08 7.22 -8.40
CA TRP A 43 3.62 7.67 -9.68
C TRP A 43 4.02 9.14 -9.67
N ASP A 44 3.18 9.99 -9.08
CA ASP A 44 3.51 11.41 -8.93
C ASP A 44 4.74 11.59 -8.04
N ALA A 45 4.82 10.83 -6.94
CA ALA A 45 6.00 10.78 -6.09
C ALA A 45 7.26 10.33 -6.85
N HIS A 46 7.13 9.27 -7.66
CA HIS A 46 8.22 8.73 -8.48
C HIS A 46 8.73 9.76 -9.48
N LYS A 47 7.82 10.43 -10.21
CA LYS A 47 8.18 11.50 -11.16
C LYS A 47 8.94 12.64 -10.48
N LEU A 48 8.46 13.08 -9.32
CA LEU A 48 9.13 14.11 -8.51
C LEU A 48 10.53 13.65 -8.07
N TYR A 49 10.66 12.39 -7.64
CA TYR A 49 11.93 11.81 -7.26
C TYR A 49 12.91 11.73 -8.44
N VAL A 50 12.49 11.22 -9.60
CA VAL A 50 13.35 11.15 -10.79
C VAL A 50 13.82 12.55 -11.22
N ARG A 51 12.93 13.55 -11.15
CA ARG A 51 13.30 14.93 -11.41
C ARG A 51 14.30 15.46 -10.38
N SER A 52 14.14 15.13 -9.09
CA SER A 52 15.08 15.53 -8.02
C SER A 52 16.50 14.98 -8.18
N GLN A 53 16.64 13.85 -8.87
CA GLN A 53 17.96 13.27 -9.19
C GLN A 53 18.66 14.01 -10.34
N ARG A 54 17.92 14.71 -11.20
CA ARG A 54 18.47 15.41 -12.38
C ARG A 54 18.62 16.90 -12.14
N GLU A 55 17.75 17.46 -11.32
CA GLU A 55 17.55 18.91 -11.17
C GLU A 55 17.31 19.27 -9.70
N LYS A 56 17.65 20.50 -9.34
CA LYS A 56 17.33 21.04 -8.02
C LYS A 56 15.83 21.32 -7.95
N LEU A 57 15.13 20.61 -7.06
CA LEU A 57 13.72 20.89 -6.78
C LEU A 57 13.55 22.24 -6.09
N ASP A 58 12.42 22.89 -6.31
CA ASP A 58 11.98 24.00 -5.47
C ASP A 58 11.49 23.50 -4.10
N HIS A 59 11.20 24.44 -3.20
CA HIS A 59 10.77 24.12 -1.84
C HIS A 59 9.43 23.39 -1.79
N GLU A 60 8.50 23.70 -2.70
CA GLU A 60 7.18 23.07 -2.74
C GLU A 60 7.29 21.61 -3.16
N ASP A 61 8.03 21.34 -4.22
CA ASP A 61 8.24 19.99 -4.73
C ASP A 61 9.09 19.14 -3.78
N HIS A 62 10.04 19.75 -3.06
CA HIS A 62 10.74 19.06 -1.99
C HIS A 62 9.80 18.69 -0.82
N PHE A 63 8.88 19.59 -0.45
CA PHE A 63 7.89 19.32 0.58
C PHE A 63 6.90 18.22 0.14
N ARG A 64 6.43 18.27 -1.11
CA ARG A 64 5.56 17.23 -1.69
C ARG A 64 6.25 15.87 -1.73
N LEU A 65 7.49 15.82 -2.22
CA LEU A 65 8.29 14.58 -2.24
C LEU A 65 8.48 14.01 -0.83
N SER A 66 8.74 14.86 0.16
CA SER A 66 8.82 14.44 1.57
C SER A 66 7.49 13.84 2.04
N GLY A 67 6.36 14.50 1.77
CA GLY A 67 5.03 13.99 2.12
C GLY A 67 4.70 12.64 1.48
N TYR A 68 5.15 12.40 0.25
CA TYR A 68 5.00 11.11 -0.41
C TYR A 68 5.88 10.02 0.20
N CYS A 69 7.14 10.32 0.54
CA CYS A 69 8.02 9.37 1.23
C CYS A 69 7.39 8.90 2.55
N ASP A 70 6.84 9.84 3.33
CA ASP A 70 6.12 9.56 4.58
C ASP A 70 4.87 8.71 4.33
N GLN A 71 4.14 9.04 3.25
CA GLN A 71 2.91 8.35 2.85
C GLN A 71 3.14 6.89 2.51
N PHE A 72 4.12 6.59 1.68
CA PHE A 72 4.36 5.27 1.11
C PHE A 72 5.37 4.44 1.91
N HIS A 73 5.94 5.01 2.98
CA HIS A 73 7.00 4.40 3.80
C HIS A 73 8.23 4.08 2.97
N LEU A 74 8.50 4.98 2.03
CA LEU A 74 9.67 4.92 1.19
C LEU A 74 10.74 5.73 1.91
N ARG A 75 11.86 5.06 2.23
CA ARG A 75 13.07 5.78 2.57
C ARG A 75 13.60 6.47 1.30
N PHE A 76 14.58 7.36 1.43
CA PHE A 76 15.43 7.89 0.34
C PHE A 76 16.23 6.79 -0.41
N CYS A 77 15.60 5.66 -0.69
CA CYS A 77 16.08 4.56 -1.49
C CYS A 77 15.36 4.68 -2.82
N TYR A 78 16.16 4.62 -3.89
CA TYR A 78 15.76 4.48 -5.29
C TYR A 78 14.29 4.09 -5.45
N PHE A 79 13.46 5.00 -5.97
CA PHE A 79 12.16 4.57 -6.46
C PHE A 79 12.44 3.66 -7.68
N PRO A 80 12.18 2.34 -7.59
CA PRO A 80 12.35 1.47 -8.74
C PRO A 80 11.52 2.02 -9.90
N ASP A 81 12.10 2.05 -11.10
CA ASP A 81 11.39 2.46 -12.29
C ASP A 81 10.18 1.52 -12.47
N PRO A 82 8.94 2.03 -12.35
CA PRO A 82 7.73 1.22 -12.48
C PRO A 82 7.55 0.62 -13.89
N ALA A 83 8.23 1.15 -14.92
CA ALA A 83 8.23 0.59 -16.27
C ALA A 83 9.27 -0.53 -16.45
N LEU A 84 10.32 -0.55 -15.62
CA LEU A 84 11.24 -1.67 -15.59
C LEU A 84 10.56 -2.81 -14.82
N ASN A 85 10.13 -3.85 -15.54
CA ASN A 85 9.63 -5.12 -14.96
C ASN A 85 10.66 -5.82 -14.03
N THR A 86 11.82 -5.20 -13.79
CA THR A 86 12.80 -5.59 -12.78
C THR A 86 12.27 -5.24 -11.41
N ILE A 87 11.77 -6.26 -10.70
CA ILE A 87 11.46 -6.13 -9.29
C ILE A 87 12.77 -5.81 -8.56
N PRO A 88 12.86 -4.77 -7.73
CA PRO A 88 14.07 -4.53 -6.95
C PRO A 88 14.37 -5.78 -6.12
N GLU A 89 15.60 -6.30 -6.24
CA GLU A 89 16.06 -7.48 -5.48
C GLU A 89 15.90 -7.29 -3.97
N HIS A 90 15.86 -6.03 -3.54
CA HIS A 90 15.59 -5.60 -2.17
C HIS A 90 14.47 -4.55 -2.12
N PHE A 91 13.22 -4.98 -1.95
CA PHE A 91 12.13 -4.10 -1.51
C PHE A 91 12.08 -4.12 0.03
N SER A 92 12.68 -3.11 0.67
CA SER A 92 12.67 -2.95 2.12
C SER A 92 11.85 -1.72 2.51
N VAL A 93 10.80 -1.93 3.31
CA VAL A 93 10.05 -0.85 3.98
C VAL A 93 10.77 -0.53 5.29
N GLY A 94 11.36 0.67 5.42
CA GLY A 94 12.11 1.10 6.61
C GLY A 94 12.08 2.63 6.79
N GLU A 95 12.14 3.10 8.05
CA GLU A 95 12.00 4.52 8.41
C GLU A 95 13.32 5.31 8.43
N ALA A 96 13.25 6.60 8.09
CA ALA A 96 14.25 7.63 8.43
C ALA A 96 13.55 8.95 8.77
N TRP A 97 14.17 9.70 9.69
CA TRP A 97 13.68 10.94 10.28
C TRP A 97 14.14 12.19 9.50
N TYR A 98 13.26 13.17 9.33
CA TYR A 98 13.62 14.59 9.17
C TYR A 98 12.67 15.44 10.03
N GLY A 99 13.22 16.17 11.00
CA GLY A 99 12.47 17.00 11.92
C GLY A 99 12.36 18.45 11.44
N HIS A 100 11.14 18.96 11.23
CA HIS A 100 10.80 20.37 11.39
C HIS A 100 9.34 20.50 11.87
N ARG A 101 9.12 21.24 12.96
CA ARG A 101 7.86 21.37 13.71
C ARG A 101 7.03 22.59 13.26
N ALA A 102 5.70 22.49 13.36
CA ALA A 102 4.80 23.65 13.44
C ALA A 102 4.01 23.61 14.77
N PRO A 103 3.68 24.75 15.41
CA PRO A 103 2.98 24.78 16.70
C PRO A 103 1.46 24.87 16.52
N GLY A 104 0.67 24.05 17.26
CA GLY A 104 -0.75 24.36 17.48
C GLY A 104 -1.79 23.23 17.63
N GLU A 105 -1.48 21.94 17.60
CA GLU A 105 -2.53 20.89 17.60
C GLU A 105 -2.44 19.86 18.74
N ASN A 106 -3.58 19.67 19.43
CA ASN A 106 -3.87 18.69 20.52
C ASN A 106 -4.32 17.33 19.92
N ALA A 107 -4.23 16.13 20.52
CA ALA A 107 -3.34 15.49 21.49
C ALA A 107 -3.58 13.94 21.40
N VAL A 108 -2.52 13.14 21.39
CA VAL A 108 -2.49 11.74 21.87
C VAL A 108 -1.34 11.68 22.88
N SER A 109 -1.54 11.00 24.01
CA SER A 109 -0.63 11.02 25.15
C SER A 109 0.77 10.48 24.82
N ILE A 110 1.72 11.41 24.73
CA ILE A 110 3.15 11.13 24.88
C ILE A 110 3.39 11.01 26.39
N PHE A 111 3.79 9.84 26.86
CA PHE A 111 4.22 9.71 28.26
C PHE A 111 5.68 10.13 28.35
N HIS A 112 5.92 11.40 28.70
CA HIS A 112 7.18 11.80 29.30
C HIS A 112 7.16 11.39 30.76
N LEU A 113 7.98 10.41 31.13
CA LEU A 113 8.20 10.03 32.52
C LEU A 113 9.43 10.78 33.02
N ASP A 114 9.27 12.08 33.25
CA ASP A 114 10.23 12.88 33.99
C ASP A 114 9.92 12.73 35.48
N ARG A 115 10.88 12.20 36.25
CA ARG A 115 10.70 11.96 37.69
C ARG A 115 11.08 13.15 38.55
N THR A 116 11.35 14.32 37.98
CA THR A 116 11.95 15.42 38.77
C THR A 116 11.35 16.82 38.68
N ALA A 117 10.38 17.14 37.81
CA ALA A 117 9.77 18.47 37.89
C ALA A 117 8.33 18.53 37.37
N SER A 118 7.50 19.25 38.12
CA SER A 118 6.15 19.66 37.82
C SER A 118 6.12 20.71 36.71
N HIS A 119 6.04 20.30 35.43
CA HIS A 119 5.34 21.01 34.34
C HIS A 119 5.41 20.18 33.05
N LEU A 120 4.26 19.95 32.42
CA LEU A 120 4.08 19.17 31.18
C LEU A 120 4.11 20.12 29.98
N GLU A 121 5.12 20.04 29.12
CA GLU A 121 5.04 20.57 27.75
C GLU A 121 5.52 19.49 26.76
N GLY A 122 4.56 18.82 26.12
CA GLY A 122 4.78 17.87 25.03
C GLY A 122 4.66 18.56 23.67
N SER A 123 5.46 18.13 22.70
CA SER A 123 5.37 18.57 21.29
C SER A 123 4.91 17.40 20.42
N SER A 124 3.99 17.66 19.48
CA SER A 124 3.28 16.62 18.71
C SER A 124 3.98 16.25 17.40
N ILE A 125 3.87 14.98 17.01
CA ILE A 125 4.10 14.49 15.66
C ILE A 125 2.83 13.73 15.26
N VAL A 126 2.18 14.16 14.19
CA VAL A 126 1.03 13.44 13.62
C VAL A 126 1.56 12.18 12.94
N THR A 127 1.34 11.02 13.56
CA THR A 127 1.51 9.74 12.87
C THR A 127 0.16 9.21 12.43
N ARG A 128 0.11 8.64 11.21
CA ARG A 128 -1.12 8.08 10.61
C ARG A 128 -1.73 6.96 11.48
N PRO A 129 -3.05 6.69 11.37
CA PRO A 129 -3.69 5.61 12.11
C PRO A 129 -2.96 4.29 11.87
N ASN A 130 -2.78 3.50 12.93
CA ASN A 130 -2.07 2.21 12.98
C ASN A 130 -0.55 2.22 13.17
N ARG A 131 0.05 3.34 13.57
CA ARG A 131 1.44 3.40 14.01
C ARG A 131 1.59 3.71 15.49
N ILE A 132 2.73 3.30 16.04
CA ILE A 132 3.23 3.73 17.32
C ILE A 132 4.64 4.26 17.03
N LEU A 133 4.82 5.57 17.19
CA LEU A 133 6.14 6.17 17.27
C LEU A 133 6.66 5.97 18.70
N ILE A 134 7.92 5.60 18.83
CA ILE A 134 8.56 5.36 20.12
C ILE A 134 9.90 6.08 20.12
N ASP A 135 10.02 7.08 20.99
CA ASP A 135 11.30 7.71 21.28
C ASP A 135 11.97 6.99 22.45
N LEU A 136 13.25 6.65 22.25
CA LEU A 136 14.09 6.04 23.26
C LEU A 136 15.10 7.07 23.77
N HIS A 137 15.07 7.32 25.07
CA HIS A 137 16.05 8.16 25.73
C HIS A 137 17.30 7.31 26.01
N LEU A 138 18.38 7.59 25.29
CA LEU A 138 19.64 6.83 25.42
C LEU A 138 20.36 7.10 26.74
N ASP A 139 20.04 8.21 27.41
CA ASP A 139 20.58 8.56 28.73
C ASP A 139 19.88 7.82 29.88
N LEU A 140 18.80 7.08 29.59
CA LEU A 140 18.06 6.28 30.56
C LEU A 140 18.30 4.78 30.32
N PRO A 141 18.20 3.93 31.36
CA PRO A 141 18.27 2.47 31.17
C PRO A 141 17.25 2.00 30.13
N ILE A 142 17.68 1.11 29.24
CA ILE A 142 16.88 0.69 28.08
C ILE A 142 15.77 -0.30 28.47
N GLU A 143 16.03 -1.21 29.42
CA GLU A 143 15.08 -2.25 29.85
C GLU A 143 13.70 -1.72 30.31
N PRO A 144 13.61 -0.69 31.17
CA PRO A 144 12.33 -0.09 31.55
C PRO A 144 11.56 0.45 30.33
N GLN A 145 12.25 1.15 29.43
CA GLN A 145 11.64 1.73 28.23
C GLN A 145 11.10 0.62 27.30
N ILE A 146 11.86 -0.46 27.11
CA ILE A 146 11.43 -1.64 26.33
C ILE A 146 10.22 -2.34 26.95
N LYS A 147 10.12 -2.38 28.29
CA LYS A 147 8.95 -2.96 28.97
C LYS A 147 7.67 -2.17 28.65
N ASP A 148 7.75 -0.84 28.67
CA ASP A 148 6.60 0.04 28.40
C ASP A 148 6.18 -0.04 26.94
N ILE A 149 7.15 -0.05 26.03
CA ILE A 149 6.94 -0.30 24.60
C ILE A 149 6.18 -1.61 24.35
N ARG A 150 6.59 -2.69 25.03
CA ARG A 150 5.92 -4.00 24.92
C ARG A 150 4.48 -3.94 25.42
N SER A 151 4.21 -3.14 26.46
CA SER A 151 2.85 -2.95 26.97
C SER A 151 1.98 -2.21 25.94
N LEU A 152 2.50 -1.10 25.41
CA LEU A 152 1.81 -0.24 24.45
C LEU A 152 1.52 -0.99 23.14
N TYR A 153 2.47 -1.81 22.67
CA TYR A 153 2.26 -2.73 21.56
C TYR A 153 1.14 -3.76 21.83
N LYS A 154 1.12 -4.37 23.03
CA LYS A 154 0.06 -5.33 23.40
C LYS A 154 -1.31 -4.67 23.42
N GLU A 155 -1.41 -3.43 23.90
CA GLU A 155 -2.67 -2.68 23.93
C GLU A 155 -3.16 -2.28 22.54
N ALA A 156 -2.27 -1.75 21.69
CA ALA A 156 -2.60 -1.46 20.29
C ALA A 156 -3.03 -2.72 19.54
N ARG A 157 -2.37 -3.86 19.80
CA ARG A 157 -2.76 -5.16 19.25
C ARG A 157 -4.12 -5.64 19.77
N LYS A 158 -4.44 -5.39 21.05
CA LYS A 158 -5.77 -5.69 21.62
C LYS A 158 -6.86 -4.82 20.98
N LYS A 159 -6.62 -3.51 20.79
CA LYS A 159 -7.55 -2.58 20.12
C LYS A 159 -7.82 -3.01 18.68
N LYS A 160 -6.78 -3.45 17.96
CA LYS A 160 -6.93 -4.05 16.61
C LYS A 160 -7.60 -5.43 16.60
N LYS A 161 -7.63 -6.15 17.71
CA LYS A 161 -8.23 -7.50 17.76
C LYS A 161 -9.76 -7.46 17.53
N GLY A 162 -10.39 -6.28 17.61
CA GLY A 162 -11.78 -6.04 17.22
C GLY A 162 -11.97 -5.57 15.77
N GLU A 163 -10.94 -4.98 15.14
CA GLU A 163 -10.95 -4.70 13.71
C GLU A 163 -10.70 -6.02 12.99
N ARG A 164 -11.76 -6.63 12.47
CA ARG A 164 -11.61 -7.71 11.49
C ARG A 164 -10.83 -7.12 10.33
N MET A 165 -9.52 -7.43 10.27
CA MET A 165 -8.79 -7.21 9.03
C MET A 165 -9.52 -8.02 7.97
N ASP A 166 -10.00 -7.35 6.92
CA ASP A 166 -10.55 -8.04 5.78
C ASP A 166 -9.53 -9.09 5.35
N LYS A 167 -9.97 -10.34 5.35
CA LYS A 167 -9.11 -11.48 5.06
C LYS A 167 -8.62 -11.31 3.63
N ILE A 168 -7.34 -10.96 3.46
CA ILE A 168 -6.71 -10.94 2.15
C ILE A 168 -6.85 -12.34 1.55
N ARG A 169 -7.29 -12.38 0.30
CA ARG A 169 -7.48 -13.60 -0.49
C ARG A 169 -6.36 -13.70 -1.53
N PRO A 170 -5.27 -14.45 -1.25
CA PRO A 170 -4.14 -14.55 -2.16
C PRO A 170 -4.55 -15.05 -3.57
N ASP A 171 -5.51 -15.98 -3.61
CA ASP A 171 -6.13 -16.55 -4.83
C ASP A 171 -6.80 -15.49 -5.73
N LYS A 172 -7.13 -14.32 -5.18
CA LYS A 172 -7.81 -13.24 -5.91
C LYS A 172 -6.89 -12.10 -6.33
N LEU A 173 -5.62 -12.08 -5.92
CA LEU A 173 -4.74 -10.93 -6.17
C LEU A 173 -4.57 -10.63 -7.67
N GLY A 174 -4.49 -11.66 -8.51
CA GLY A 174 -4.45 -11.48 -9.97
C GLY A 174 -5.71 -10.82 -10.51
N ILE A 175 -6.89 -11.26 -10.06
CA ILE A 175 -8.18 -10.67 -10.45
C ILE A 175 -8.29 -9.21 -9.97
N TYR A 176 -7.78 -8.91 -8.78
CA TYR A 176 -7.76 -7.54 -8.25
C TYR A 176 -6.91 -6.60 -9.12
N LEU A 177 -5.70 -7.01 -9.52
CA LEU A 177 -4.88 -6.21 -10.43
C LEU A 177 -5.55 -6.00 -11.78
N ARG A 178 -6.13 -7.06 -12.36
CA ARG A 178 -6.89 -6.98 -13.61
C ARG A 178 -8.04 -5.99 -13.50
N ALA A 179 -8.77 -5.99 -12.38
CA ALA A 179 -9.87 -5.05 -12.15
C ALA A 179 -9.38 -3.59 -12.10
N LEU A 180 -8.24 -3.33 -11.45
CA LEU A 180 -7.62 -2.00 -11.45
C LEU A 180 -7.25 -1.56 -12.87
N ASP A 181 -6.58 -2.44 -13.63
CA ASP A 181 -6.10 -2.12 -14.97
C ASP A 181 -7.25 -1.91 -15.96
N ALA A 182 -8.33 -2.67 -15.83
CA ALA A 182 -9.55 -2.47 -16.61
C ALA A 182 -10.16 -1.08 -16.38
N MET A 183 -10.15 -0.60 -15.13
CA MET A 183 -10.64 0.73 -14.79
C MET A 183 -9.70 1.87 -15.21
N SER A 184 -8.42 1.55 -15.47
CA SER A 184 -7.43 2.49 -16.01
C SER A 184 -7.38 2.51 -17.54
N ASP A 185 -8.10 1.61 -18.22
CA ASP A 185 -8.24 1.60 -19.69
C ASP A 185 -8.97 2.88 -20.15
N LEU A 186 -8.41 3.57 -21.15
CA LEU A 186 -8.99 4.79 -21.72
C LEU A 186 -10.38 4.57 -22.32
N ASN A 187 -10.69 3.34 -22.74
CA ASN A 187 -12.01 3.00 -23.26
C ASN A 187 -13.07 2.88 -22.14
N LYS A 188 -12.65 2.90 -20.86
CA LYS A 188 -13.52 2.83 -19.67
C LYS A 188 -14.60 1.74 -19.79
N PRO A 189 -14.21 0.46 -19.91
CA PRO A 189 -15.17 -0.63 -20.05
C PRO A 189 -16.14 -0.64 -18.87
N SER A 190 -17.40 -0.95 -19.16
CA SER A 190 -18.44 -1.15 -18.15
C SER A 190 -18.12 -2.35 -17.26
N LEU A 191 -18.70 -2.38 -16.05
CA LEU A 191 -18.54 -3.53 -15.14
C LEU A 191 -19.01 -4.85 -15.77
N SER A 192 -20.01 -4.80 -16.65
CA SER A 192 -20.53 -5.98 -17.35
C SER A 192 -19.58 -6.48 -18.44
N GLU A 193 -18.89 -5.59 -19.15
CA GLU A 193 -17.82 -5.99 -20.09
C GLU A 193 -16.63 -6.60 -19.34
N ILE A 194 -16.25 -6.03 -18.19
CA ILE A 194 -15.21 -6.59 -17.33
C ILE A 194 -15.64 -7.97 -16.80
N ALA A 195 -16.90 -8.11 -16.37
CA ALA A 195 -17.45 -9.36 -15.89
C ALA A 195 -17.47 -10.44 -16.97
N LEU A 196 -17.78 -10.08 -18.23
CA LEU A 196 -17.72 -10.99 -19.38
C LEU A 196 -16.31 -11.54 -19.61
N ALA A 197 -15.28 -10.71 -19.44
CA ALA A 197 -13.90 -11.14 -19.57
C ALA A 197 -13.41 -11.99 -18.38
N PHE A 198 -13.90 -11.74 -17.16
CA PHE A 198 -13.42 -12.43 -15.96
C PHE A 198 -14.18 -13.73 -15.69
N TYR A 199 -15.47 -13.76 -15.99
CA TYR A 199 -16.41 -14.81 -15.62
C TYR A 199 -17.31 -15.21 -16.79
N PRO A 200 -16.76 -15.59 -17.96
CA PRO A 200 -17.57 -15.83 -19.16
C PRO A 200 -18.66 -16.88 -18.94
N ARG A 201 -18.36 -17.95 -18.20
CA ARG A 201 -19.32 -19.02 -17.86
C ARG A 201 -20.48 -18.54 -16.99
N GLU A 202 -20.25 -17.53 -16.15
CA GLU A 202 -21.33 -16.99 -15.31
C GLU A 202 -22.25 -16.06 -16.09
N MET A 203 -21.82 -15.63 -17.29
CA MET A 203 -22.55 -14.69 -18.16
C MET A 203 -23.32 -15.41 -19.28
N GLU A 204 -23.13 -16.72 -19.45
CA GLU A 204 -23.85 -17.50 -20.46
C GLU A 204 -25.36 -17.57 -20.13
N GLY A 205 -26.20 -17.15 -21.09
CA GLY A 205 -27.66 -17.27 -20.97
C GLY A 205 -28.36 -16.14 -20.21
N VAL A 206 -27.64 -15.09 -19.79
CA VAL A 206 -28.26 -13.95 -19.10
C VAL A 206 -28.72 -12.88 -20.10
N GLY A 207 -30.02 -12.61 -20.13
CA GLY A 207 -30.65 -11.71 -21.12
C GLY A 207 -30.49 -10.20 -20.84
N ASP A 208 -30.32 -9.78 -19.57
CA ASP A 208 -30.08 -8.38 -19.21
C ASP A 208 -28.76 -8.26 -18.43
N MET A 209 -27.84 -7.42 -18.94
CA MET A 209 -26.51 -7.20 -18.36
C MET A 209 -26.50 -6.20 -17.19
N ARG A 210 -27.63 -5.57 -16.84
CA ARG A 210 -27.69 -4.49 -15.84
C ARG A 210 -27.56 -4.97 -14.39
N ASP A 211 -28.12 -6.12 -14.04
CA ASP A 211 -28.10 -6.67 -12.67
C ASP A 211 -27.33 -8.00 -12.58
N HIS A 212 -26.23 -8.10 -13.32
CA HIS A 212 -25.50 -9.35 -13.41
C HIS A 212 -24.69 -9.65 -12.12
N PRO A 213 -24.80 -10.86 -11.52
CA PRO A 213 -23.99 -11.25 -10.35
C PRO A 213 -22.48 -11.10 -10.57
N GLY A 214 -22.02 -11.33 -11.80
CA GLY A 214 -20.64 -11.09 -12.23
C GLY A 214 -20.21 -9.62 -12.13
N SER A 215 -21.08 -8.66 -12.50
CA SER A 215 -20.78 -7.23 -12.37
C SER A 215 -20.65 -6.83 -10.90
N GLN A 216 -21.48 -7.40 -10.01
CA GLN A 216 -21.34 -7.22 -8.58
C GLN A 216 -20.01 -7.79 -8.06
N LYS A 217 -19.60 -9.00 -8.51
CA LYS A 217 -18.29 -9.57 -8.16
C LYS A 217 -17.14 -8.70 -8.62
N VAL A 218 -17.20 -8.12 -9.82
CA VAL A 218 -16.19 -7.17 -10.31
C VAL A 218 -16.15 -5.94 -9.42
N HIS A 219 -17.30 -5.37 -9.05
CA HIS A 219 -17.36 -4.22 -8.16
C HIS A 219 -16.72 -4.49 -6.79
N GLU A 220 -17.03 -5.64 -6.18
CA GLU A 220 -16.42 -6.06 -4.90
C GLU A 220 -14.91 -6.25 -5.02
N ASN A 221 -14.45 -6.90 -6.09
CA ASN A 221 -13.03 -7.08 -6.36
C ASN A 221 -12.31 -5.75 -6.57
N LEU A 222 -12.92 -4.80 -7.29
CA LEU A 222 -12.37 -3.47 -7.51
C LEU A 222 -12.22 -2.72 -6.19
N LYS A 223 -13.23 -2.75 -5.32
CA LYS A 223 -13.17 -2.12 -4.00
C LYS A 223 -12.05 -2.71 -3.14
N ALA A 224 -11.88 -4.03 -3.15
CA ALA A 224 -10.79 -4.71 -2.45
C ALA A 224 -9.42 -4.34 -3.05
N ALA A 225 -9.33 -4.26 -4.37
CA ALA A 225 -8.11 -3.91 -5.08
C ALA A 225 -7.66 -2.47 -4.81
N GLN A 226 -8.60 -1.52 -4.80
CA GLN A 226 -8.35 -0.12 -4.44
C GLN A 226 -7.85 0.00 -3.00
N LEU A 227 -8.51 -0.69 -2.05
CA LEU A 227 -8.07 -0.68 -0.65
C LEU A 227 -6.65 -1.22 -0.48
N LEU A 228 -6.31 -2.31 -1.18
CA LEU A 228 -4.95 -2.85 -1.21
C LEU A 228 -3.97 -1.85 -1.83
N ARG A 229 -4.24 -1.33 -3.02
CA ARG A 229 -3.38 -0.35 -3.71
C ARG A 229 -3.11 0.91 -2.88
N ASP A 230 -4.15 1.45 -2.25
CA ASP A 230 -4.11 2.79 -1.66
C ASP A 230 -3.63 2.79 -0.22
N ARG A 231 -3.91 1.72 0.53
CA ARG A 231 -3.66 1.71 1.98
C ARG A 231 -2.98 0.45 2.48
N ASP A 232 -3.29 -0.69 1.89
CA ASP A 232 -3.06 -1.99 2.51
C ASP A 232 -2.03 -2.86 1.77
N PHE A 233 -1.31 -2.33 0.77
CA PHE A 233 -0.36 -3.09 -0.06
C PHE A 233 0.78 -3.70 0.78
N TRP A 234 1.23 -3.00 1.82
CA TRP A 234 2.24 -3.48 2.77
C TRP A 234 1.77 -4.73 3.53
N LYS A 235 0.45 -4.94 3.69
CA LYS A 235 -0.08 -6.15 4.33
C LYS A 235 0.20 -7.39 3.50
N LEU A 236 0.40 -7.25 2.19
CA LEU A 236 0.79 -8.35 1.32
C LEU A 236 2.14 -8.94 1.74
N LEU A 237 3.06 -8.12 2.27
CA LEU A 237 4.35 -8.60 2.80
C LEU A 237 4.22 -9.56 3.98
N ALA A 238 3.07 -9.56 4.69
CA ALA A 238 2.79 -10.47 5.78
C ALA A 238 2.18 -11.81 5.32
N LEU A 239 1.87 -11.97 4.03
CA LEU A 239 1.44 -13.25 3.48
C LEU A 239 2.58 -14.27 3.60
N LYS A 240 2.21 -15.53 3.86
CA LYS A 240 3.19 -16.61 3.85
C LYS A 240 3.74 -16.76 2.44
N ASP A 241 5.04 -16.99 2.36
CA ASP A 241 5.70 -17.32 1.11
C ASP A 241 5.21 -18.71 0.65
N PRO A 242 4.53 -18.80 -0.51
CA PRO A 242 3.98 -20.07 -0.98
C PRO A 242 5.08 -21.12 -1.21
N SER A 243 6.33 -20.70 -1.48
CA SER A 243 7.46 -21.62 -1.63
C SER A 243 7.87 -22.31 -0.32
N LYS A 244 7.42 -21.80 0.83
CA LYS A 244 7.72 -22.35 2.16
C LYS A 244 6.62 -23.26 2.70
N GLU A 245 5.48 -23.37 2.04
CA GLU A 245 4.43 -24.30 2.47
C GLU A 245 4.79 -25.72 2.05
N LYS A 246 4.83 -26.65 3.02
CA LYS A 246 5.02 -28.07 2.71
C LYS A 246 3.84 -28.55 1.85
N PRO A 247 4.07 -29.37 0.82
CA PRO A 247 2.99 -29.95 0.05
C PRO A 247 2.04 -30.70 0.99
N ARG A 248 0.74 -30.42 0.87
CA ARG A 248 -0.30 -31.19 1.57
C ARG A 248 -0.43 -32.51 0.82
N ASN A 249 0.16 -33.56 1.39
CA ASN A 249 -0.07 -34.94 0.96
C ASN A 249 -1.46 -35.40 1.38
#